data_AF-A0A914YQ89-F1
#
_entry.id   AF-A0A914YQ89-F1
#
_cell.length_a   1.000
_cell.length_b   1.000
_cell.length_c   1.000
_cell.angle_alpha   90.00
_cell.angle_beta   90.00
_cell.angle_gamma   90.00
#
_symmetry.space_group_name_H-M   'P 1'
#
loop_
_entity.id
_entity.type
_entity.pdbx_description
1 polymer ?
#
loop_
_entity_poly.entity_id
_entity_poly.type
_entity_poly.pdbx_seq_one_letter_code
_entity_poly.pdbx_strand_id
1 'polypeptide(L)'
;MTNTSVDIMHDLLEGHFQRVIPMVFREAMANGVPLARINNAITAFQFSGPDSQNPPTTINLPANAPENGDNVKMGANEMSTLVKLLPLIFKFAGIQLNTPIWQMFLRLQRIIDIVWAHSIDEATTAMLDQLIQNYLRDFQTLGGKNTTIKGHLPLHYPRVIREMGPLR
;
A
#
# COMPACT_ATOMS: atom_id res chain seq x y z
N MET A 1 -21.30 -3.66 20.86
CA MET A 1 -21.51 -3.13 19.49
C MET A 1 -20.13 -2.92 18.88
N THR A 2 -19.63 -3.86 18.08
CA THR A 2 -18.33 -3.68 17.41
C THR A 2 -18.59 -2.93 16.11
N ASN A 3 -18.09 -1.71 15.98
CA ASN A 3 -18.20 -0.92 14.76
C ASN A 3 -17.63 -1.72 13.57
N THR A 4 -18.50 -2.11 12.64
CA THR A 4 -18.22 -2.96 11.47
C THR A 4 -17.97 -2.16 10.19
N SER A 5 -17.95 -0.82 10.28
CA SER A 5 -17.67 0.02 9.11
C SER A 5 -16.19 -0.08 8.75
N VAL A 6 -15.92 -0.75 7.63
CA VAL A 6 -14.60 -0.81 6.98
C VAL A 6 -14.69 -0.14 5.63
N ASP A 7 -13.66 0.62 5.26
CA ASP A 7 -13.59 1.34 4.00
C ASP A 7 -12.19 1.20 3.42
N ILE A 8 -12.07 0.44 2.32
CA ILE A 8 -10.74 0.16 1.72
C ILE A 8 -10.03 1.46 1.32
N MET A 9 -10.75 2.46 0.81
CA MET A 9 -10.16 3.72 0.40
C MET A 9 -9.64 4.49 1.61
N HIS A 10 -10.46 4.61 2.65
CA HIS A 10 -10.10 5.42 3.82
C HIS A 10 -9.09 4.73 4.75
N ASP A 11 -9.21 3.42 4.92
CA ASP A 11 -8.41 2.62 5.85
C ASP A 11 -7.02 2.35 5.26
N LEU A 12 -6.97 1.89 4.00
CA LEU A 12 -5.74 1.53 3.34
C LEU A 12 -5.17 2.70 2.54
N LEU A 13 -5.88 3.23 1.55
CA LEU A 13 -5.28 4.18 0.59
C LEU A 13 -4.97 5.55 1.21
N GLU A 14 -5.95 6.16 1.86
CA GLU A 14 -5.78 7.45 2.56
C GLU A 14 -5.18 7.27 3.97
N GLY A 15 -5.15 6.05 4.48
CA GLY A 15 -4.65 5.73 5.80
C GLY A 15 -3.28 5.05 5.76
N HIS A 16 -3.29 3.75 5.58
CA HIS A 16 -2.12 2.91 5.79
C HIS A 16 -1.00 3.11 4.75
N PHE A 17 -1.34 3.23 3.47
CA PHE A 17 -0.36 3.38 2.39
C PHE A 17 0.39 4.72 2.43
N GLN A 18 -0.22 5.78 2.98
CA GLN A 18 0.46 7.06 3.21
C GLN A 18 1.71 6.91 4.10
N ARG A 19 1.76 5.86 4.94
CA ARG A 19 2.93 5.53 5.77
C ARG A 19 3.87 4.54 5.11
N VAL A 20 3.33 3.56 4.38
CA VAL A 20 4.11 2.49 3.75
C VAL A 20 4.92 3.00 2.55
N ILE A 21 4.35 3.87 1.71
CA ILE A 21 5.06 4.39 0.52
C ILE A 21 6.34 5.15 0.90
N PRO A 22 6.35 6.07 1.89
CA PRO A 22 7.58 6.66 2.39
C PRO A 22 8.62 5.65 2.85
N MET A 23 8.22 4.56 3.53
CA MET A 23 9.15 3.52 3.98
C MET A 23 9.82 2.84 2.78
N VAL A 24 9.04 2.47 1.76
CA VAL A 24 9.55 1.87 0.52
C VAL A 24 10.53 2.81 -0.19
N PHE A 25 10.19 4.09 -0.31
CA PHE A 25 11.03 5.03 -1.05
C PHE A 25 12.31 5.37 -0.28
N ARG A 26 12.24 5.49 1.04
CA ARG A 26 13.44 5.68 1.89
C ARG A 26 14.36 4.46 1.83
N GLU A 27 13.79 3.26 1.80
CA GLU A 27 14.57 2.03 1.62
C GLU A 27 15.23 1.99 0.24
N ALA A 28 14.51 2.35 -0.82
CA ALA A 28 15.08 2.45 -2.17
C ALA A 28 16.25 3.45 -2.21
N MET A 29 16.09 4.60 -1.55
CA MET A 29 17.15 5.60 -1.39
C MET A 29 18.36 5.06 -0.63
N ALA A 30 18.15 4.30 0.46
CA ALA A 30 19.23 3.64 1.19
C ALA A 30 19.97 2.60 0.35
N ASN A 31 19.31 2.00 -0.65
CA ASN A 31 19.90 1.08 -1.62
C ASN A 31 20.43 1.79 -2.89
N GLY A 32 20.66 3.10 -2.82
CA GLY A 32 21.31 3.86 -3.91
C GLY A 32 20.38 4.26 -5.05
N VAL A 33 19.06 4.24 -4.85
CA VAL A 33 18.06 4.74 -5.82
C VAL A 33 17.59 6.13 -5.38
N PRO A 34 18.10 7.23 -5.94
CA PRO A 34 17.74 8.57 -5.49
C PRO A 34 16.24 8.85 -5.67
N LEU A 35 15.64 9.65 -4.79
CA LEU A 35 14.23 10.04 -4.89
C LEU A 35 13.90 10.65 -6.27
N ALA A 36 14.82 11.42 -6.85
CA ALA A 36 14.67 11.97 -8.20
C ALA A 36 14.48 10.87 -9.25
N ARG A 37 15.19 9.74 -9.14
CA ARG A 37 15.04 8.59 -10.04
C ARG A 37 13.67 7.93 -9.87
N ILE A 38 13.18 7.81 -8.63
CA ILE A 38 11.84 7.29 -8.33
C ILE A 38 10.76 8.20 -8.92
N ASN A 39 10.83 9.50 -8.64
CA ASN A 39 9.88 10.49 -9.15
C ASN A 39 9.90 10.53 -10.68
N ASN A 40 11.07 10.48 -11.32
CA ASN A 40 11.19 10.41 -12.78
C ASN A 40 10.58 9.13 -13.34
N ALA A 41 10.72 7.99 -12.66
CA ALA A 41 10.09 6.74 -13.06
C ALA A 41 8.56 6.84 -13.03
N ILE A 42 8.01 7.47 -11.99
CA ILE A 42 6.56 7.68 -11.86
C ILE A 42 6.03 8.60 -12.96
N THR A 43 6.70 9.74 -13.20
CA THR A 43 6.23 10.74 -14.19
C THR A 43 6.46 10.31 -15.63
N ALA A 44 7.48 9.49 -15.91
CA ALA A 44 7.73 8.95 -17.24
C ALA A 44 6.87 7.73 -17.58
N PHE A 45 6.19 7.13 -16.61
CA PHE A 45 5.36 5.96 -16.84
C PHE A 45 4.13 6.33 -17.68
N GLN A 46 3.89 5.57 -18.76
CA GLN A 46 2.73 5.77 -19.62
C GLN A 46 1.50 5.10 -19.01
N PHE A 47 0.75 5.86 -18.20
CA PHE A 47 -0.55 5.42 -17.69
C PHE A 47 -1.57 5.32 -18.82
N SER A 48 -2.44 4.31 -18.76
CA SER A 48 -3.45 4.06 -19.79
C SER A 48 -4.77 3.55 -19.19
N GLY A 49 -5.86 3.69 -19.93
CA GLY A 49 -7.18 3.25 -19.48
C GLY A 49 -7.65 3.96 -18.21
N PRO A 50 -8.29 3.25 -17.25
CA PRO A 50 -8.73 3.85 -15.99
C PRO A 50 -7.58 4.49 -15.18
N ASP A 51 -6.37 3.95 -15.30
CA ASP A 51 -5.20 4.39 -14.53
C ASP A 51 -4.68 5.77 -14.98
N SER A 52 -5.09 6.28 -16.16
CA SER A 52 -4.71 7.62 -16.63
C SER A 52 -5.62 8.75 -16.13
N GLN A 53 -6.72 8.43 -15.43
CA GLN A 53 -7.66 9.45 -14.93
C GLN A 53 -7.10 10.20 -13.71
N ASN A 54 -6.35 9.51 -12.86
CA ASN A 54 -5.74 10.05 -11.64
C ASN A 54 -4.29 9.55 -11.54
N PRO A 55 -3.37 10.06 -12.37
CA PRO A 55 -1.98 9.62 -12.36
C PRO A 55 -1.33 10.02 -11.03
N PRO A 56 -0.47 9.17 -10.44
CA PRO A 56 0.26 9.51 -9.24
C PRO A 56 1.14 10.75 -9.45
N THR A 57 1.22 11.58 -8.42
CA THR A 57 2.08 12.76 -8.39
C THR A 57 3.48 12.45 -7.84
N THR A 58 4.41 13.39 -8.01
CA THR A 58 5.74 13.26 -7.41
C THR A 58 5.67 13.36 -5.89
N ILE A 59 6.52 12.60 -5.20
CA ILE A 59 6.59 12.60 -3.74
C ILE A 59 7.79 13.41 -3.29
N ASN A 60 7.58 14.26 -2.29
CA ASN A 60 8.65 14.96 -1.60
C ASN A 60 8.94 14.27 -0.26
N LEU A 61 10.12 13.68 -0.12
CA LEU A 61 10.58 13.03 1.12
C LEU A 61 11.84 13.74 1.63
N PRO A 62 11.71 14.86 2.36
CA PRO A 62 12.87 15.49 2.96
C PRO A 62 13.53 14.54 3.98
N ALA A 63 14.86 14.64 4.14
CA ALA A 63 15.63 13.78 5.05
C ALA A 63 15.08 13.83 6.48
N ASN A 64 14.61 15.01 6.92
CA ASN A 64 14.08 15.26 8.26
C ASN A 64 12.56 15.10 8.36
N ALA A 65 11.88 14.65 7.30
CA ALA A 65 10.43 14.49 7.37
C ALA A 65 10.07 13.42 8.42
N PRO A 66 9.11 13.70 9.32
CA PRO A 66 8.70 12.73 10.31
C PRO A 66 8.19 11.45 9.64
N GLU A 67 8.57 10.29 10.17
CA GLU A 67 8.14 8.96 9.69
C GLU A 67 6.60 8.79 9.70
N ASN A 68 5.91 9.62 10.49
CA ASN A 68 4.46 9.61 10.66
C ASN A 68 3.76 10.80 9.98
N GLY A 69 4.48 11.62 9.21
CA GLY A 69 3.93 12.83 8.60
C GLY A 69 3.25 12.60 7.25
N ASP A 70 2.38 13.53 6.88
CA ASP A 70 1.69 13.69 5.58
C ASP A 70 2.66 13.99 4.41
N ASN A 71 3.76 13.25 4.34
CA ASN A 71 4.80 13.45 3.32
C ASN A 71 4.35 12.97 1.95
N VAL A 72 3.32 12.13 1.91
CA VAL A 72 2.57 11.80 0.71
C VAL A 72 1.22 12.51 0.83
N LYS A 73 0.89 13.33 -0.15
CA LYS A 73 -0.41 14.02 -0.26
C LYS A 73 -1.11 13.53 -1.52
N MET A 74 -1.44 12.25 -1.54
CA MET A 74 -2.21 11.63 -2.61
C MET A 74 -3.60 11.30 -2.11
N GLY A 75 -4.62 11.60 -2.91
CA GLY A 75 -5.97 11.09 -2.69
C GLY A 75 -6.05 9.58 -2.91
N ALA A 76 -7.18 8.96 -2.52
CA ALA A 76 -7.37 7.51 -2.65
C ALA A 76 -7.11 7.00 -4.08
N ASN A 77 -7.64 7.70 -5.10
CA ASN A 77 -7.47 7.27 -6.49
C ASN A 77 -6.01 7.34 -6.97
N GLU A 78 -5.29 8.42 -6.66
CA GLU A 78 -3.87 8.55 -7.01
C GLU A 78 -3.02 7.49 -6.30
N MET A 79 -3.28 7.26 -5.01
CA MET A 79 -2.60 6.24 -4.23
C MET A 79 -2.91 4.84 -4.77
N SER A 80 -4.17 4.55 -5.12
CA SER A 80 -4.59 3.29 -5.74
C SER A 80 -3.80 3.00 -7.01
N THR A 81 -3.73 3.98 -7.92
CA THR A 81 -2.95 3.87 -9.16
C THR A 81 -1.47 3.63 -8.87
N LEU A 82 -0.90 4.37 -7.90
CA LEU A 82 0.50 4.21 -7.52
C LEU A 82 0.76 2.81 -6.99
N VAL A 83 0.03 2.37 -5.96
CA VAL A 83 0.31 1.10 -5.28
C VAL A 83 0.11 -0.07 -6.21
N LYS A 84 -0.89 -0.02 -7.10
CA LYS A 84 -1.14 -1.04 -8.13
C LYS A 84 0.02 -1.14 -9.13
N LEU A 85 0.55 -0.02 -9.59
CA LEU A 85 1.52 0.03 -10.69
C LEU A 85 2.97 0.13 -10.24
N LEU A 86 3.25 0.40 -8.96
CA LEU A 86 4.62 0.64 -8.47
C LEU A 86 5.62 -0.48 -8.82
N PRO A 87 5.30 -1.78 -8.68
CA PRO A 87 6.24 -2.84 -9.08
C PRO A 87 6.57 -2.80 -10.57
N LEU A 88 5.59 -2.43 -11.40
CA LEU A 88 5.76 -2.32 -12.85
C LEU A 88 6.58 -1.08 -13.21
N ILE A 89 6.30 0.06 -12.56
CA ILE A 89 7.09 1.30 -12.70
C ILE A 89 8.56 1.03 -12.36
N PHE A 90 8.83 0.36 -11.24
CA PHE A 90 10.20 0.05 -10.82
C PHE A 90 10.88 -0.90 -11.80
N LYS A 91 10.17 -1.93 -12.28
CA LYS A 91 10.67 -2.84 -13.30
C LYS A 91 11.08 -2.11 -14.59
N PHE A 92 10.23 -1.23 -15.11
CA PHE A 92 10.54 -0.46 -16.34
C PHE A 92 11.67 0.54 -16.15
N ALA A 93 11.81 1.12 -14.96
CA ALA A 93 12.89 2.04 -14.62
C ALA A 93 14.22 1.33 -14.26
N GLY A 94 14.27 0.00 -14.33
CA GLY A 94 15.44 -0.80 -13.95
C GLY A 94 15.79 -0.64 -12.47
N ILE A 95 14.80 -0.39 -11.62
CA ILE A 95 14.94 -0.32 -10.16
C ILE A 95 14.66 -1.72 -9.61
N GLN A 96 15.66 -2.32 -8.99
CA GLN A 96 15.55 -3.64 -8.36
C GLN A 96 15.67 -3.50 -6.86
N LEU A 97 14.60 -3.86 -6.15
CA LEU A 97 14.57 -3.95 -4.69
C LEU A 97 14.24 -5.38 -4.32
N ASN A 98 15.00 -5.94 -3.38
CA ASN A 98 14.73 -7.26 -2.82
C ASN A 98 14.97 -7.24 -1.30
N THR A 99 14.39 -6.26 -0.65
CA THR A 99 14.54 -6.05 0.78
C THR A 99 13.27 -6.43 1.53
N PRO A 100 13.36 -6.64 2.85
CA PRO A 100 12.18 -6.95 3.67
C PRO A 100 11.05 -5.92 3.53
N ILE A 101 11.37 -4.62 3.43
CA ILE A 101 10.38 -3.54 3.26
C ILE A 101 9.67 -3.65 1.90
N TRP A 102 10.41 -3.98 0.84
CA TRP A 102 9.80 -4.22 -0.48
C TRP A 102 8.88 -5.44 -0.47
N GLN A 103 9.31 -6.54 0.15
CA GLN A 103 8.47 -7.75 0.28
C GLN A 103 7.21 -7.50 1.13
N MET A 104 7.35 -6.71 2.21
CA MET A 104 6.22 -6.25 3.02
C MET A 104 5.23 -5.42 2.19
N PHE A 105 5.72 -4.51 1.34
CA PHE A 105 4.87 -3.73 0.42
C PHE A 105 4.13 -4.63 -0.58
N LEU A 106 4.82 -5.58 -1.22
CA LEU A 106 4.18 -6.53 -2.15
C LEU A 106 3.10 -7.38 -1.45
N ARG A 107 3.31 -7.74 -0.19
CA ARG A 107 2.30 -8.43 0.62
C ARG A 107 1.06 -7.56 0.84
N LEU A 108 1.25 -6.27 1.15
CA LEU A 108 0.12 -5.33 1.29
C LEU A 108 -0.63 -5.10 -0.01
N GLN A 109 0.09 -5.01 -1.14
CA GLN A 109 -0.52 -4.95 -2.46
C GLN A 109 -1.40 -6.19 -2.71
N ARG A 110 -0.91 -7.38 -2.34
CA ARG A 110 -1.70 -8.62 -2.46
C ARG A 110 -2.95 -8.63 -1.60
N ILE A 111 -2.89 -8.06 -0.39
CA ILE A 111 -4.08 -7.87 0.47
C ILE A 111 -5.10 -6.99 -0.24
N ILE A 112 -4.65 -5.87 -0.80
CA ILE A 112 -5.49 -4.97 -1.60
C ILE A 112 -6.18 -5.72 -2.75
N ASP A 113 -5.44 -6.50 -3.54
CA ASP A 113 -6.01 -7.21 -4.69
C ASP A 113 -7.15 -8.16 -4.29
N ILE A 114 -7.02 -8.81 -3.12
CA ILE A 114 -8.03 -9.74 -2.60
C ILE A 114 -9.28 -8.98 -2.14
N VAL A 115 -9.13 -7.92 -1.35
CA VAL A 115 -10.28 -7.17 -0.83
C VAL A 115 -11.02 -6.41 -1.94
N TRP A 116 -10.33 -6.19 -3.06
CA TRP A 116 -10.88 -5.73 -4.33
C TRP A 116 -11.26 -6.87 -5.29
N ALA A 117 -11.52 -8.08 -4.84
CA ALA A 117 -12.17 -9.05 -5.71
C ALA A 117 -13.70 -8.83 -5.71
N HIS A 118 -14.37 -9.10 -6.83
CA HIS A 118 -15.85 -9.06 -6.91
C HIS A 118 -16.50 -10.23 -6.17
N SER A 119 -15.75 -11.30 -5.93
CA SER A 119 -16.16 -12.46 -5.17
C SER A 119 -14.93 -13.02 -4.44
N ILE A 120 -15.13 -13.44 -3.20
CA ILE A 120 -14.08 -13.99 -2.35
C ILE A 120 -14.66 -15.26 -1.73
N ASP A 121 -14.03 -16.41 -2.00
CA ASP A 121 -14.43 -17.67 -1.38
C ASP A 121 -13.82 -17.83 0.02
N GLU A 122 -14.26 -18.86 0.76
CA GLU A 122 -13.78 -19.07 2.13
C GLU A 122 -12.28 -19.38 2.17
N ALA A 123 -11.75 -20.11 1.18
CA ALA A 123 -10.32 -20.40 1.09
C ALA A 123 -9.48 -19.12 0.92
N THR A 124 -9.92 -18.21 0.04
CA THR A 124 -9.30 -16.90 -0.17
C THR A 124 -9.45 -16.02 1.07
N THR A 125 -10.59 -16.11 1.78
CA THR A 125 -10.80 -15.36 3.02
C THR A 125 -9.90 -15.85 4.16
N ALA A 126 -9.68 -17.15 4.29
CA ALA A 126 -8.72 -17.73 5.23
C ALA A 126 -7.27 -17.35 4.88
N MET A 127 -6.93 -17.34 3.59
CA MET A 127 -5.63 -16.85 3.12
C MET A 127 -5.44 -15.36 3.43
N LEU A 128 -6.48 -14.54 3.23
CA LEU A 128 -6.46 -13.11 3.51
C LEU A 128 -6.12 -12.83 4.99
N ASP A 129 -6.72 -13.57 5.92
CA ASP A 129 -6.44 -13.48 7.35
C ASP A 129 -4.94 -13.72 7.64
N GLN A 130 -4.38 -14.81 7.12
CA GLN A 130 -2.95 -15.10 7.27
C GLN A 130 -2.05 -14.04 6.62
N LEU A 131 -2.43 -13.52 5.45
CA LEU A 131 -1.68 -12.47 4.77
C LEU A 131 -1.65 -11.18 5.60
N ILE A 132 -2.78 -10.76 6.17
CA ILE A 132 -2.88 -9.57 7.01
C ILE A 132 -2.04 -9.72 8.29
N GLN A 133 -2.14 -10.87 8.97
CA GLN A 133 -1.35 -11.12 10.18
C GLN A 133 0.16 -11.09 9.91
N ASN A 134 0.60 -11.75 8.83
CA ASN A 134 2.01 -11.73 8.43
C ASN A 134 2.47 -10.32 8.03
N TYR A 135 1.63 -9.58 7.29
CA TYR A 135 1.91 -8.20 6.93
C TYR A 135 2.09 -7.30 8.15
N LEU A 136 1.18 -7.38 9.12
CA LEU A 136 1.25 -6.54 10.32
C LEU A 136 2.47 -6.88 11.19
N ARG A 137 2.85 -8.17 11.26
CA ARG A 137 4.08 -8.59 11.92
C ARG A 137 5.32 -8.02 11.23
N ASP A 138 5.37 -8.11 9.90
CA ASP A 138 6.46 -7.55 9.08
C ASP A 138 6.55 -6.02 9.30
N PHE A 139 5.41 -5.32 9.23
CA PHE A 139 5.32 -3.88 9.43
C PHE A 139 5.85 -3.44 10.79
N GLN A 140 5.44 -4.10 11.87
CA GLN A 140 5.92 -3.80 13.22
C GLN A 140 7.43 -4.06 13.37
N THR A 141 7.92 -5.16 12.81
CA THR A 141 9.34 -5.56 12.90
C THR A 141 10.26 -4.63 12.10
N LEU A 142 9.77 -4.10 10.97
CA LEU A 142 10.55 -3.27 10.04
C LEU A 142 10.48 -1.76 10.34
N GLY A 143 10.10 -1.38 11.57
CA GLY A 143 10.11 0.01 12.03
C GLY A 143 8.79 0.75 11.82
N GLY A 144 7.72 0.06 11.43
CA GLY A 144 6.36 0.60 11.45
C GLY A 144 5.88 0.83 12.89
N LYS A 145 6.12 2.03 13.42
CA LYS A 145 5.67 2.42 14.77
C LYS A 145 4.15 2.38 14.85
N ASN A 146 3.59 1.78 15.92
CA ASN A 146 2.17 1.73 16.29
C ASN A 146 1.21 1.65 15.08
N THR A 147 0.62 0.47 14.86
CA THR A 147 -0.49 0.32 13.94
C THR A 147 -1.57 1.35 14.30
N THR A 148 -1.82 2.32 13.42
CA THR A 148 -2.86 3.33 13.66
C THR A 148 -4.22 2.63 13.77
N ILE A 149 -5.21 3.33 14.32
CA ILE A 149 -6.61 2.89 14.22
C ILE A 149 -6.99 2.66 12.74
N LYS A 150 -6.31 3.23 11.75
CA LYS A 150 -6.54 2.84 10.35
C LYS A 150 -5.82 1.54 9.96
N GLY A 151 -4.58 1.37 10.40
CA GLY A 151 -3.79 0.16 10.11
C GLY A 151 -4.32 -1.13 10.78
N HIS A 152 -5.16 -1.05 11.81
CA HIS A 152 -5.75 -2.25 12.45
C HIS A 152 -7.03 -2.73 11.75
N LEU A 153 -7.71 -1.86 10.99
CA LEU A 153 -9.00 -2.17 10.36
C LEU A 153 -8.92 -3.35 9.40
N PRO A 154 -7.80 -3.58 8.67
CA PRO A 154 -7.63 -4.79 7.89
C PRO A 154 -7.86 -6.09 8.67
N LEU A 155 -7.54 -6.17 9.97
CA LEU A 155 -7.80 -7.36 10.79
C LEU A 155 -9.29 -7.75 10.83
N HIS A 156 -10.19 -6.81 10.58
CA HIS A 156 -11.62 -7.05 10.54
C HIS A 156 -12.13 -7.50 9.17
N TYR A 157 -11.34 -7.32 8.10
CA TYR A 157 -11.78 -7.61 6.73
C TYR A 157 -12.20 -9.07 6.53
N PRO A 158 -11.45 -10.09 6.99
CA PRO A 158 -11.88 -11.48 6.83
C PRO A 158 -13.22 -11.77 7.51
N ARG A 159 -13.48 -11.18 8.68
CA ARG A 159 -14.76 -11.33 9.37
C ARG A 159 -15.89 -10.66 8.61
N VAL A 160 -15.69 -9.40 8.20
CA VAL A 160 -16.71 -8.64 7.45
C VAL A 160 -17.02 -9.34 6.13
N ILE A 161 -16.03 -9.88 5.43
CA ILE A 161 -16.24 -10.62 4.18
C ILE A 161 -17.10 -11.87 4.39
N ARG A 162 -16.90 -12.62 5.47
CA ARG A 162 -17.73 -13.79 5.80
C ARG A 162 -19.16 -13.42 6.15
N GLU A 163 -19.36 -12.31 6.85
CA GLU A 163 -20.67 -11.91 7.37
C GLU A 163 -21.50 -11.15 6.32
N MET A 164 -20.86 -10.35 5.47
CA MET A 164 -21.52 -9.37 4.59
C MET A 164 -21.16 -9.52 3.11
N GLY A 165 -20.20 -10.39 2.77
CA GLY A 165 -19.68 -10.53 1.40
C GLY A 165 -18.55 -9.54 1.09
N PRO A 166 -18.11 -9.46 -0.19
CA PRO A 166 -17.02 -8.59 -0.61
C PRO A 166 -17.21 -7.12 -0.18
N LEU A 167 -16.10 -6.42 0.11
CA LEU A 167 -16.09 -5.08 0.72
C LEU A 167 -16.36 -3.93 -0.27
N ARG A 168 -17.19 -4.15 -1.30
CA ARG A 168 -17.42 -3.23 -2.43
C ARG A 168 -18.88 -2.88 -2.60
#